data_AF-A0A7S3PVZ0-F1
#
_entry.id   AF-A0A7S3PVZ0-F1
#
_cell.length_a   1.000
_cell.length_b   1.000
_cell.length_c   1.000
_cell.angle_alpha   90.00
_cell.angle_beta   90.00
_cell.angle_gamma   90.00
#
_symmetry.space_group_name_H-M   'P 1'
#
loop_
_entity.id
_entity.type
_entity.pdbx_description
1 polymer ?
#
loop_
_entity_poly.entity_id
_entity_poly.type
_entity_poly.pdbx_seq_one_letter_code
_entity_poly.pdbx_strand_id
1 'polypeptide(L)'
;MMSLRSILLFVAILALSQQSVFAKKCKGKECKASEDPSTAEDPSCPSRPHIIRCAGKYLDTNKNKLLERKELETAIDTLPWYGRGVLKIIGSVDKIMAKCDADGDDAIGMLTDMPKTEDSCLATCIKRKVFKAAFFPECVE
;
A
#
# COMPACT_ATOMS: atom_id res chain seq x y z
N MET A 1 -4.88 46.25 10.72
CA MET A 1 -5.81 46.10 9.57
C MET A 1 -4.97 45.83 8.33
N MET A 2 -4.83 44.56 7.93
CA MET A 2 -4.00 44.18 6.78
C MET A 2 -4.78 44.41 5.48
N SER A 3 -4.16 45.13 4.54
CA SER A 3 -4.77 45.52 3.27
C SER A 3 -5.11 44.31 2.40
N LEU A 4 -6.29 44.33 1.78
CA LEU A 4 -6.83 43.26 0.91
C LEU A 4 -5.87 42.88 -0.23
N ARG A 5 -4.97 43.80 -0.63
CA ARG A 5 -3.92 43.56 -1.64
C ARG A 5 -2.80 42.62 -1.16
N SER A 6 -2.52 42.58 0.15
CA SER A 6 -1.48 41.69 0.71
C SER A 6 -1.94 40.24 0.85
N ILE A 7 -3.25 39.99 0.98
CA ILE A 7 -3.80 38.63 1.10
C ILE A 7 -3.73 37.90 -0.25
N LEU A 8 -4.04 38.60 -1.35
CA LEU A 8 -3.99 38.02 -2.71
C LEU A 8 -2.57 37.63 -3.15
N LEU A 9 -1.55 38.38 -2.73
CA LEU A 9 -0.15 38.02 -2.99
C LEU A 9 0.29 36.77 -2.21
N PHE A 10 -0.18 36.60 -0.97
CA PHE A 10 0.16 35.43 -0.16
C PHE A 10 -0.47 34.13 -0.68
N VAL A 11 -1.71 34.19 -1.22
CA VAL A 11 -2.36 33.02 -1.81
C VAL A 11 -1.70 32.60 -3.13
N ALA A 12 -1.23 33.55 -3.94
CA ALA A 12 -0.53 33.25 -5.19
C ALA A 12 0.85 32.59 -4.98
N ILE A 13 1.55 32.94 -3.89
CA ILE A 13 2.88 32.35 -3.58
C ILE A 13 2.75 30.90 -3.08
N LEU A 14 1.68 30.55 -2.36
CA LEU A 14 1.45 29.18 -1.90
C LEU A 14 1.05 28.21 -3.04
N ALA A 15 0.44 28.70 -4.12
CA ALA A 15 0.02 27.88 -5.25
C ALA A 15 1.18 27.37 -6.14
N LEU A 16 2.39 27.91 -6.02
CA LEU A 16 3.53 27.53 -6.89
C LEU A 16 4.52 26.51 -6.28
N SER A 17 4.29 26.02 -5.05
CA SER A 17 5.33 25.28 -4.30
C SER A 17 5.18 23.76 -4.20
N GLN A 18 4.22 23.12 -4.92
CA GLN A 18 3.96 21.67 -4.77
C GLN A 18 4.16 20.77 -5.99
N GLN A 19 4.99 21.13 -6.98
CA GLN A 19 5.36 20.19 -8.04
C GLN A 19 6.86 20.17 -8.32
N SER A 20 7.62 19.49 -7.47
CA SER A 20 9.06 19.27 -7.71
C SER A 20 9.63 17.98 -7.11
N VAL A 21 8.95 16.83 -7.19
CA VAL A 21 9.66 15.54 -7.13
C VAL A 21 8.90 14.48 -7.91
N PHE A 22 9.14 14.35 -9.23
CA PHE A 22 9.13 13.06 -9.96
C PHE A 22 9.71 13.28 -11.36
N ALA A 23 10.95 13.77 -11.42
CA ALA A 23 11.75 13.68 -12.63
C ALA A 23 12.50 12.33 -12.61
N LYS A 24 11.78 11.22 -12.82
CA LYS A 24 12.43 9.95 -13.17
C LYS A 24 12.63 9.97 -14.69
N LYS A 25 13.85 10.30 -15.09
CA LYS A 25 14.32 10.33 -16.48
C LYS A 25 14.34 8.91 -17.03
N CYS A 26 13.26 8.48 -17.66
CA CYS A 26 13.25 7.25 -18.46
C CYS A 26 13.81 7.57 -19.85
N LYS A 27 15.11 7.33 -20.05
CA LYS A 27 15.70 7.18 -21.39
C LYS A 27 15.60 5.71 -21.77
N GLY A 28 14.88 5.40 -22.84
CA GLY A 28 14.90 4.07 -23.47
C GLY A 28 13.61 3.27 -23.31
N LYS A 29 13.22 2.58 -24.39
CA LYS A 29 11.95 1.88 -24.62
C LYS A 29 11.58 0.86 -23.53
N GLU A 30 10.26 0.78 -23.29
CA GLU A 30 9.52 -0.31 -22.64
C GLU A 30 9.89 -0.63 -21.18
N CYS A 31 9.21 0.03 -20.25
CA CYS A 31 9.03 -0.49 -18.89
C CYS A 31 8.01 -1.65 -18.95
N LYS A 32 8.41 -2.82 -19.44
CA LYS A 32 7.67 -4.05 -19.14
C LYS A 32 8.09 -4.48 -17.73
N ALA A 33 7.10 -4.66 -16.85
CA ALA A 33 7.28 -5.41 -15.62
C ALA A 33 7.72 -6.82 -16.01
N SER A 34 9.03 -7.07 -15.99
CA SER A 34 9.58 -8.41 -16.13
C SER A 34 9.34 -9.13 -14.80
N GLU A 35 8.31 -9.98 -14.79
CA GLU A 35 8.19 -11.05 -13.80
C GLU A 35 9.29 -12.08 -14.12
N ASP A 36 10.34 -12.08 -13.30
CA ASP A 36 11.42 -13.07 -13.35
C ASP A 36 11.39 -13.91 -12.05
N PRO A 37 11.07 -15.22 -12.09
CA PRO A 37 10.76 -16.02 -10.91
C PRO A 37 12.02 -16.61 -10.24
N SER A 38 13.05 -15.80 -10.00
CA SER A 38 14.30 -16.28 -9.36
C SER A 38 15.12 -15.24 -8.59
N THR A 39 14.69 -13.99 -8.46
CA THR A 39 15.46 -13.02 -7.66
C THR A 39 15.08 -13.12 -6.19
N ALA A 40 16.05 -13.50 -5.35
CA ALA A 40 15.95 -13.43 -3.89
C ALA A 40 15.26 -12.11 -3.49
N GLU A 41 14.10 -12.23 -2.85
CA GLU A 41 13.26 -11.10 -2.45
C GLU A 41 14.09 -10.11 -1.62
N ASP A 42 14.26 -8.87 -2.11
CA ASP A 42 14.99 -7.86 -1.36
C ASP A 42 14.24 -7.59 -0.05
N PRO A 43 14.83 -7.85 1.13
CA PRO A 43 14.20 -7.58 2.42
C PRO A 43 13.89 -6.09 2.61
N SER A 44 14.52 -5.22 1.82
CA SER A 44 14.25 -3.79 1.78
C SER A 44 13.00 -3.44 0.99
N CYS A 45 12.59 -4.26 0.02
CA CYS A 45 11.45 -4.01 -0.85
C CYS A 45 10.72 -5.29 -1.27
N PRO A 46 9.84 -5.87 -0.41
CA PRO A 46 9.13 -7.08 -0.77
C PRO A 46 8.28 -6.88 -2.03
N SER A 47 8.30 -7.88 -2.91
CA SER A 47 7.50 -7.89 -4.13
C SER A 47 6.01 -7.96 -3.79
N ARG A 48 5.18 -7.46 -4.70
CA ARG A 48 3.72 -7.55 -4.53
C ARG A 48 3.21 -9.00 -4.51
N PRO A 49 3.64 -9.91 -5.42
CA PRO A 49 3.22 -11.30 -5.34
C PRO A 49 3.67 -11.98 -4.05
N HIS A 50 4.83 -11.63 -3.50
CA HIS A 50 5.26 -12.10 -2.17
C HIS A 50 4.30 -11.66 -1.06
N ILE A 51 3.91 -10.38 -1.03
CA ILE A 51 2.92 -9.87 -0.06
C ILE A 51 1.59 -10.60 -0.17
N ILE A 52 1.11 -10.85 -1.40
CA ILE A 52 -0.16 -11.55 -1.63
C ILE A 52 -0.08 -12.99 -1.09
N ARG A 53 1.02 -13.71 -1.38
CA ARG A 53 1.23 -15.08 -0.87
C ARG A 53 1.32 -15.11 0.65
N CYS A 54 2.06 -14.18 1.26
CA CYS A 54 2.15 -14.08 2.71
C CYS A 54 0.79 -13.73 3.35
N ALA A 55 0.04 -12.80 2.77
CA ALA A 55 -1.29 -12.45 3.25
C ALA A 55 -2.22 -13.66 3.23
N GLY A 56 -2.22 -14.46 2.16
CA GLY A 56 -3.01 -15.69 2.10
C GLY A 56 -2.56 -16.79 3.06
N LYS A 57 -1.32 -16.75 3.56
CA LYS A 57 -0.83 -17.72 4.54
C LYS A 57 -1.14 -17.32 5.98
N TYR A 58 -1.07 -16.02 6.29
CA TYR A 58 -1.10 -15.52 7.66
C TYR A 58 -2.38 -14.75 8.02
N LEU A 59 -3.08 -14.18 7.04
CA LEU A 59 -4.27 -13.36 7.27
C LEU A 59 -5.57 -14.05 6.83
N ASP A 60 -5.55 -14.84 5.76
CA ASP A 60 -6.69 -15.66 5.32
C ASP A 60 -6.82 -16.90 6.21
N THR A 61 -7.63 -16.76 7.25
CA THR A 61 -7.83 -17.78 8.29
C THR A 61 -8.79 -18.88 7.84
N ASN A 62 -9.78 -18.53 7.02
CA ASN A 62 -10.78 -19.47 6.51
C ASN A 62 -10.35 -20.16 5.20
N LYS A 63 -9.22 -19.75 4.62
CA LYS A 63 -8.57 -20.27 3.41
C LYS A 63 -9.46 -20.18 2.16
N ASN A 64 -10.30 -19.16 2.08
CA ASN A 64 -11.17 -18.92 0.93
C ASN A 64 -10.47 -18.18 -0.22
N LYS A 65 -9.19 -17.82 -0.07
CA LYS A 65 -8.37 -17.03 -1.02
C LYS A 65 -8.85 -15.58 -1.20
N LEU A 66 -9.72 -15.14 -0.31
CA LEU A 66 -10.17 -13.77 -0.15
C LEU A 66 -9.65 -13.30 1.20
N LEU A 67 -9.38 -12.01 1.33
CA LEU A 67 -9.07 -11.43 2.62
C LEU A 67 -10.27 -10.60 3.05
N GLU A 68 -11.10 -11.17 3.91
CA GLU A 68 -12.33 -10.53 4.37
C GLU A 68 -12.01 -9.36 5.31
N ARG A 69 -12.87 -8.34 5.32
CA ARG A 69 -12.79 -7.22 6.26
C ARG A 69 -12.56 -7.68 7.71
N LYS A 70 -13.30 -8.69 8.15
CA LYS A 70 -13.25 -9.20 9.53
C LYS A 70 -11.91 -9.86 9.87
N GLU A 71 -11.31 -10.56 8.92
CA GLU A 71 -9.98 -11.17 9.10
C GLU A 71 -8.90 -10.09 9.21
N LEU A 72 -9.00 -9.04 8.40
CA LEU A 72 -8.12 -7.90 8.45
C LEU A 72 -8.28 -7.07 9.73
N GLU A 73 -9.51 -6.86 10.19
CA GLU A 73 -9.84 -6.23 11.47
C GLU A 73 -9.23 -7.02 12.63
N THR A 74 -9.48 -8.34 12.66
CA THR A 74 -8.94 -9.22 13.69
C THR A 74 -7.41 -9.16 13.70
N ALA A 75 -6.77 -9.20 12.53
CA ALA A 75 -5.33 -9.09 12.43
C ALA A 75 -4.81 -7.75 12.98
N ILE A 76 -5.49 -6.64 12.67
CA ILE A 76 -5.13 -5.31 13.19
C ILE A 76 -5.33 -5.22 14.71
N ASP A 77 -6.40 -5.81 15.23
CA ASP A 77 -6.70 -5.80 16.66
C ASP A 77 -5.71 -6.64 17.46
N THR A 78 -5.17 -7.71 16.86
CA THR A 78 -4.09 -8.51 17.45
C THR A 78 -2.73 -7.82 17.43
N LEU A 79 -2.57 -6.73 16.66
CA LEU A 79 -1.30 -6.01 16.66
C LEU A 79 -1.05 -5.42 18.04
N PRO A 80 0.18 -5.56 18.56
CA PRO A 80 0.54 -4.92 19.81
C PRO A 80 0.41 -3.40 19.67
N TRP A 81 0.23 -2.72 20.81
CA TRP A 81 -0.05 -1.27 20.84
C TRP A 81 0.97 -0.42 20.05
N TYR A 82 2.24 -0.84 20.00
CA TYR A 82 3.29 -0.19 19.21
C TYR A 82 3.14 -0.43 17.69
N GLY A 83 2.59 -1.58 17.31
CA GLY A 83 2.24 -1.93 15.92
C GLY A 83 1.08 -1.11 15.38
N ARG A 84 0.24 -0.51 16.23
CA ARG A 84 -0.84 0.39 15.79
C ARG A 84 -0.34 1.66 15.10
N GLY A 85 0.93 2.04 15.29
CA GLY A 85 1.56 3.13 14.54
C GLY A 85 1.59 2.88 13.03
N VAL A 86 1.60 1.61 12.62
CA VAL A 86 1.59 1.17 11.21
C VAL A 86 0.29 1.61 10.51
N LEU A 87 -0.84 1.69 11.21
CA LEU A 87 -2.13 2.17 10.68
C LEU A 87 -2.07 3.62 10.19
N LYS A 88 -1.11 4.43 10.66
CA LYS A 88 -0.89 5.79 10.13
C LYS A 88 -0.29 5.78 8.71
N ILE A 89 0.43 4.73 8.35
CA ILE A 89 1.16 4.59 7.08
C ILE A 89 0.32 3.85 6.03
N ILE A 90 -0.22 2.68 6.39
CA ILE A 90 -1.04 1.86 5.49
C ILE A 90 -2.50 2.32 5.46
N GLY A 91 -3.01 2.86 6.58
CA GLY A 91 -4.41 3.26 6.74
C GLY A 91 -5.17 2.32 7.69
N SER A 92 -6.38 2.74 8.09
CA SER A 92 -7.35 1.86 8.74
C SER A 92 -7.81 0.75 7.78
N VAL A 93 -8.48 -0.27 8.30
CA VAL A 93 -9.14 -1.32 7.51
C VAL A 93 -9.92 -0.70 6.35
N ASP A 94 -10.76 0.30 6.63
CA ASP A 94 -11.56 0.99 5.61
C ASP A 94 -10.74 1.56 4.46
N LYS A 95 -9.55 2.10 4.76
CA LYS A 95 -8.66 2.66 3.73
C LYS A 95 -7.95 1.58 2.94
N ILE A 96 -7.72 0.41 3.54
CA ILE A 96 -7.16 -0.75 2.86
C ILE A 96 -8.23 -1.33 1.93
N MET A 97 -9.43 -1.60 2.44
CA MET A 97 -10.58 -2.05 1.65
C MET A 97 -10.83 -1.10 0.49
N ALA A 98 -11.01 0.20 0.73
CA ALA A 98 -11.27 1.19 -0.33
C ALA A 98 -10.19 1.31 -1.42
N LYS A 99 -8.99 0.73 -1.23
CA LYS A 99 -7.89 0.77 -2.22
C LYS A 99 -7.58 -0.57 -2.85
N CYS A 100 -7.87 -1.66 -2.14
CA CYS A 100 -7.48 -3.02 -2.48
C CYS A 100 -8.66 -3.88 -2.91
N ASP A 101 -9.85 -3.60 -2.40
CA ASP A 101 -11.11 -4.19 -2.82
C ASP A 101 -11.56 -3.44 -4.09
N ALA A 102 -11.47 -4.11 -5.24
CA ALA A 102 -11.67 -3.50 -6.55
C ALA A 102 -13.11 -3.66 -7.05
N ASP A 103 -13.80 -4.73 -6.63
CA ASP A 103 -15.18 -5.03 -6.98
C ASP A 103 -16.18 -4.65 -5.90
N GLY A 104 -15.71 -4.31 -4.70
CA GLY A 104 -16.50 -3.72 -3.62
C GLY A 104 -17.31 -4.75 -2.84
N ASP A 105 -16.83 -6.00 -2.76
CA ASP A 105 -17.54 -7.11 -2.11
C ASP A 105 -17.22 -7.24 -0.61
N ASP A 106 -16.50 -6.28 -0.03
CA ASP A 106 -16.01 -6.28 1.35
C ASP A 106 -15.01 -7.42 1.64
N ALA A 107 -14.42 -7.98 0.60
CA ALA A 107 -13.25 -8.85 0.65
C ALA A 107 -12.20 -8.40 -0.37
N ILE A 108 -10.94 -8.78 -0.14
CA ILE A 108 -9.87 -8.51 -1.10
C ILE A 108 -9.48 -9.83 -1.73
N GLY A 109 -9.91 -10.07 -2.96
CA GLY A 109 -9.51 -11.24 -3.71
C GLY A 109 -8.04 -11.19 -4.10
N MET A 110 -7.28 -12.18 -3.66
CA MET A 110 -5.82 -12.23 -3.86
C MET A 110 -5.42 -12.35 -5.33
N LEU A 111 -6.27 -12.98 -6.16
CA LEU A 111 -6.02 -13.19 -7.59
C LEU A 111 -6.82 -12.24 -8.48
N THR A 112 -7.85 -11.59 -7.94
CA THR A 112 -8.80 -10.78 -8.71
C THR A 112 -8.60 -9.29 -8.48
N ASP A 113 -8.49 -8.86 -7.23
CA ASP A 113 -8.54 -7.44 -6.84
C ASP A 113 -7.17 -6.88 -6.61
N MET A 114 -6.29 -7.69 -6.01
CA MET A 114 -4.89 -7.35 -5.87
C MET A 114 -4.32 -6.97 -7.24
N PRO A 115 -4.30 -7.80 -8.31
CA PRO A 115 -3.76 -7.42 -9.62
C PRO A 115 -4.31 -6.12 -10.19
N LYS A 116 -5.62 -5.88 -10.09
CA LYS A 116 -6.29 -4.68 -10.61
C LYS A 116 -5.94 -3.40 -9.86
N THR A 117 -5.44 -3.51 -8.63
CA THR A 117 -5.16 -2.38 -7.73
C THR A 117 -3.67 -2.15 -7.52
N GLU A 118 -2.81 -2.49 -8.48
CA GLU A 118 -1.34 -2.32 -8.35
C GLU A 118 -0.88 -0.91 -8.01
N ASP A 119 -1.55 0.09 -8.56
CA ASP A 119 -1.17 1.48 -8.40
C ASP A 119 -1.76 2.13 -7.14
N SER A 120 -2.74 1.48 -6.49
CA SER A 120 -3.45 2.00 -5.31
C SER A 120 -3.18 1.19 -4.04
N CYS A 121 -3.31 -0.13 -4.13
CA CYS A 121 -3.17 -1.09 -3.05
C CYS A 121 -1.71 -1.43 -2.79
N LEU A 122 -1.19 -0.94 -1.66
CA LEU A 122 0.22 -1.12 -1.27
C LEU A 122 1.21 -0.75 -2.39
N ALA A 123 0.88 0.27 -3.19
CA ALA A 123 1.60 0.65 -4.41
C ALA A 123 3.09 0.94 -4.17
N THR A 124 3.41 1.58 -3.05
CA THR A 124 4.79 1.95 -2.70
C THR A 124 5.49 0.87 -1.90
N CYS A 125 6.77 0.69 -2.16
CA CYS A 125 7.68 -0.19 -1.42
C CYS A 125 7.57 -0.08 0.11
N ILE A 126 7.54 1.17 0.63
CA ILE A 126 7.44 1.45 2.07
C ILE A 126 6.16 0.85 2.66
N LYS A 127 5.03 0.99 1.95
CA LYS A 127 3.76 0.41 2.40
C LYS A 127 3.83 -1.11 2.46
N ARG A 128 4.41 -1.77 1.44
CA ARG A 128 4.58 -3.24 1.44
C ARG A 128 5.51 -3.70 2.57
N LYS A 129 6.63 -3.02 2.76
CA LYS A 129 7.59 -3.33 3.83
C LYS A 129 6.95 -3.21 5.21
N VAL A 130 6.27 -2.09 5.45
CA VAL A 130 5.59 -1.81 6.72
C VAL A 130 4.43 -2.79 6.95
N PHE A 131 3.66 -3.12 5.91
CA PHE A 131 2.59 -4.11 5.97
C PHE A 131 3.14 -5.50 6.34
N LYS A 132 4.18 -5.96 5.64
CA LYS A 132 4.87 -7.22 5.96
C LYS A 132 5.38 -7.24 7.40
N ALA A 133 6.09 -6.21 7.82
CA ALA A 133 6.66 -6.13 9.16
C ALA A 133 5.59 -6.13 10.26
N ALA A 134 4.40 -5.60 10.00
CA ALA A 134 3.31 -5.57 10.96
C ALA A 134 2.62 -6.94 11.09
N PHE A 135 2.25 -7.54 9.97
CA PHE A 135 1.35 -8.70 9.97
C PHE A 135 2.06 -10.04 9.88
N PHE A 136 3.21 -10.10 9.22
CA PHE A 136 3.93 -11.35 8.96
C PHE A 136 5.44 -11.11 8.83
N PRO A 137 6.10 -10.67 9.92
CA PRO A 137 7.54 -10.37 9.91
C PRO A 137 8.39 -11.60 9.55
N GLU A 138 7.92 -12.79 9.93
CA GLU A 138 8.57 -14.08 9.68
C GLU A 138 8.26 -14.68 8.29
N CYS A 139 7.53 -13.96 7.42
CA CYS A 139 7.33 -14.43 6.04
C CYS A 139 8.63 -14.26 5.25
N VAL A 140 9.51 -15.23 5.35
CA VAL A 140 10.68 -15.42 4.48
C VAL A 140 10.33 -16.50 3.46
N GLU A 141 10.61 -16.22 2.19
CA GLU A 141 10.52 -17.20 1.10
C GLU A 141 11.89 -17.78 0.81
#